data_AF-G9KEI4-F1
#
_entry.id   AF-G9KEI4-F1
#
_cell.length_a   1.000
_cell.length_b   1.000
_cell.length_c   1.000
_cell.angle_alpha   90.00
_cell.angle_beta   90.00
_cell.angle_gamma   90.00
#
_symmetry.space_group_name_H-M   'P 1'
#
loop_
_entity.id
_entity.type
_entity.pdbx_description
1 polymer ?
#
loop_
_entity_poly.entity_id
_entity_poly.type
_entity_poly.pdbx_seq_one_letter_code
_entity_poly.pdbx_strand_id
1 'polypeptide(L)'
;GRYFPERAGNATYPSAPRHTIAPRNWGAHAKQQTPGPATYTVPSLLGPRVIGKVSAPTYSLYGRSAVGSFFEDLSKTPGPCAYHAVNTGIYKSRAPQFSMLARTSLPQDNTLNPGPAAYNVDQPRKPRGWSFGIRHSDYVARVPTK
;
A
#
# COMPACT_ATOMS: atom_id res chain seq x y z
N GLY A 1 -51.41 68.27 -54.99
CA GLY A 1 -51.66 68.89 -53.66
C GLY A 1 -52.34 67.87 -52.77
N ARG A 2 -52.03 67.85 -51.47
CA ARG A 2 -52.56 66.86 -50.51
C ARG A 2 -53.39 67.59 -49.45
N TYR A 3 -54.65 67.86 -49.77
CA TYR A 3 -55.61 68.45 -48.84
C TYR A 3 -56.56 67.35 -48.38
N PHE A 4 -56.51 67.00 -47.10
CA PHE A 4 -57.32 65.93 -46.48
C PHE A 4 -58.02 66.48 -45.23
N PRO A 5 -59.24 67.03 -45.34
CA PRO A 5 -59.93 67.68 -44.23
C PRO A 5 -60.37 66.69 -43.14
N GLU A 6 -60.43 65.40 -43.45
CA GLU A 6 -60.86 64.32 -42.55
C GLU A 6 -59.93 64.15 -41.34
N ARG A 7 -58.68 64.61 -41.45
CA ARG A 7 -57.70 64.55 -40.36
C ARG A 7 -57.82 65.71 -39.37
N ALA A 8 -58.73 66.66 -39.60
CA ALA A 8 -58.90 67.86 -38.79
C ALA A 8 -59.92 67.72 -37.65
N GLY A 9 -60.48 66.53 -37.39
CA GLY A 9 -61.51 66.32 -36.37
C GLY A 9 -61.12 66.84 -34.97
N ASN A 10 -59.83 66.79 -34.64
CA ASN A 10 -59.26 67.23 -33.36
C ASN A 10 -59.15 68.77 -33.25
N ALA A 11 -59.26 69.49 -34.38
CA ALA A 11 -59.20 70.95 -34.46
C ALA A 11 -60.60 71.58 -34.53
N THR A 12 -61.60 70.84 -35.00
CA THR A 12 -62.99 71.32 -35.15
C THR A 12 -63.78 71.27 -33.84
N TYR A 13 -63.51 70.30 -32.98
CA TYR A 13 -64.20 70.15 -31.70
C TYR A 13 -63.20 70.13 -30.54
N PRO A 14 -63.39 70.96 -29.50
CA PRO A 14 -62.53 70.91 -28.33
C PRO A 14 -62.70 69.55 -27.62
N SER A 15 -61.60 68.81 -27.48
CA SER A 15 -61.54 67.65 -26.57
C SER A 15 -61.12 68.12 -25.18
N ALA A 16 -61.74 67.58 -24.15
CA ALA A 16 -61.29 67.79 -22.78
C ALA A 16 -59.82 67.32 -22.63
N PRO A 17 -59.00 68.03 -21.83
CA PRO A 17 -57.62 67.65 -21.62
C PRO A 17 -57.53 66.28 -20.95
N ARG A 18 -56.64 65.42 -21.46
CA ARG A 18 -56.40 64.08 -20.92
C ARG A 18 -55.24 64.16 -19.93
N HIS A 19 -55.52 63.93 -18.65
CA HIS A 19 -54.52 63.92 -17.60
C HIS A 19 -54.20 62.49 -17.19
N THR A 20 -52.92 62.14 -17.14
CA THR A 20 -52.46 60.88 -16.55
C THR A 20 -51.71 61.21 -15.25
N ILE A 21 -52.14 60.63 -14.13
CA ILE A 21 -51.46 60.79 -12.85
C ILE A 21 -50.45 59.64 -12.72
N ALA A 22 -49.17 59.96 -12.61
CA ALA A 22 -48.13 58.97 -12.35
C ALA A 22 -48.28 58.39 -10.92
N PRO A 23 -47.97 57.09 -10.70
CA PRO A 23 -47.99 56.51 -9.37
C PRO A 23 -46.97 57.24 -8.46
N ARG A 24 -47.37 57.50 -7.22
CA ARG A 24 -46.57 58.26 -6.23
C ARG A 24 -45.29 57.56 -5.77
N ASN A 25 -45.04 56.35 -6.24
CA ASN A 25 -44.02 55.45 -5.69
C ASN A 25 -42.74 55.44 -6.53
N TRP A 26 -42.60 56.35 -7.50
CA TRP A 26 -41.41 56.46 -8.34
C TRP A 26 -40.20 56.86 -7.49
N GLY A 27 -39.31 55.91 -7.22
CA GLY A 27 -38.13 56.10 -6.35
C GLY A 27 -38.25 55.53 -4.94
N ALA A 28 -39.40 54.93 -4.57
CA ALA A 28 -39.50 54.16 -3.34
C ALA A 28 -38.66 52.88 -3.48
N HIS A 29 -37.46 52.87 -2.92
CA HIS A 29 -36.59 51.71 -2.92
C HIS A 29 -37.32 50.50 -2.30
N ALA A 30 -37.59 49.46 -3.11
CA ALA A 30 -38.23 48.23 -2.66
C ALA A 30 -37.39 47.46 -1.60
N LYS A 31 -36.12 47.85 -1.43
CA LYS A 31 -35.20 47.25 -0.47
C LYS A 31 -34.83 48.30 0.58
N GLN A 32 -35.47 48.24 1.73
CA GLN A 32 -35.09 49.01 2.91
C GLN A 32 -33.64 48.64 3.29
N GLN A 33 -32.74 49.62 3.34
CA GLN A 33 -31.33 49.41 3.70
C GLN A 33 -31.12 49.21 5.20
N THR A 34 -32.13 49.57 6.00
CA THR A 34 -32.13 49.41 7.45
C THR A 34 -33.10 48.29 7.84
N PRO A 35 -32.75 47.47 8.85
CA PRO A 35 -33.69 46.52 9.40
C PRO A 35 -34.92 47.26 9.91
N GLY A 36 -36.11 46.69 9.66
CA GLY A 36 -37.35 47.17 10.24
C GLY A 36 -37.37 47.12 11.78
N PRO A 37 -38.39 47.73 12.41
CA PRO A 37 -38.44 47.98 13.85
C PRO A 37 -38.38 46.71 14.73
N ALA A 38 -38.65 45.53 14.19
CA ALA A 38 -38.60 44.25 14.91
C ALA A 38 -37.48 43.29 14.42
N THR A 39 -36.61 43.74 13.52
CA THR A 39 -35.53 42.89 12.94
C THR A 39 -34.17 43.09 13.58
N TYR A 40 -34.06 43.97 14.58
CA TYR A 40 -32.80 44.13 15.33
C TYR A 40 -32.60 42.94 16.28
N THR A 41 -31.53 42.18 16.07
CA THR A 41 -31.09 41.15 17.01
C THR A 41 -30.25 41.79 18.11
N VAL A 42 -30.71 41.72 19.36
CA VAL A 42 -29.89 42.09 20.51
C VAL A 42 -28.87 40.99 20.81
N PRO A 43 -27.61 41.33 21.13
CA PRO A 43 -26.62 40.33 21.55
C PRO A 43 -27.06 39.67 22.87
N SER A 44 -26.74 38.39 23.03
CA SER A 44 -26.98 37.66 24.29
C SER A 44 -26.29 38.38 25.46
N LEU A 45 -27.03 38.66 26.52
CA LEU A 45 -26.49 39.16 27.78
C LEU A 45 -26.07 38.02 28.73
N LEU A 46 -26.21 36.76 28.29
CA LEU A 46 -25.80 35.58 29.05
C LEU A 46 -24.42 35.11 28.56
N GLY A 47 -23.49 34.98 29.51
CA GLY A 47 -22.14 34.46 29.26
C GLY A 47 -21.04 35.50 29.50
N PRO A 48 -19.77 35.09 29.33
CA PRO A 48 -18.63 35.97 29.51
C PRO A 48 -18.53 36.94 28.33
N ARG A 49 -18.11 38.20 28.58
CA ARG A 49 -17.92 39.28 27.59
C ARG A 49 -19.20 39.90 27.03
N VAL A 50 -20.14 40.23 27.90
CA VAL A 50 -21.31 41.05 27.51
C VAL A 50 -20.84 42.45 27.13
N ILE A 51 -21.20 42.92 25.93
CA ILE A 51 -20.86 44.26 25.46
C ILE A 51 -21.67 45.29 26.25
N GLY A 52 -21.00 46.25 26.89
CA GLY A 52 -21.63 47.38 27.57
C GLY A 52 -22.20 47.09 28.97
N LYS A 53 -21.98 45.90 29.53
CA LYS A 53 -22.34 45.57 30.92
C LYS A 53 -21.25 44.72 31.57
N VAL A 54 -21.08 44.86 32.89
CA VAL A 54 -20.16 44.00 33.66
C VAL A 54 -20.73 42.59 33.70
N SER A 55 -19.94 41.58 33.30
CA SER A 55 -20.30 40.16 33.37
C SER A 55 -19.34 39.42 34.31
N ALA A 56 -19.87 38.51 35.14
CA ALA A 56 -19.04 37.61 35.95
C ALA A 56 -18.27 36.61 35.06
N PRO A 57 -17.09 36.13 35.50
CA PRO A 57 -16.36 35.09 34.79
C PRO A 57 -17.20 33.80 34.69
N THR A 58 -17.18 33.18 33.52
CA THR A 58 -17.85 31.89 33.28
C THR A 58 -16.81 30.79 33.29
N TYR A 59 -16.95 29.84 34.21
CA TYR A 59 -16.05 28.69 34.34
C TYR A 59 -16.76 27.42 33.90
N SER A 60 -16.08 26.61 33.09
CA SER A 60 -16.52 25.27 32.73
C SER A 60 -15.61 24.25 33.38
N LEU A 61 -16.19 23.23 34.02
CA LEU A 61 -15.44 22.04 34.42
C LEU A 61 -15.32 21.13 33.20
N TYR A 62 -14.09 20.87 32.75
CA TYR A 62 -13.85 19.86 31.72
C TYR A 62 -14.14 18.46 32.29
N GLY A 63 -14.64 17.55 31.45
CA GLY A 63 -14.87 16.16 31.84
C GLY A 63 -13.58 15.46 32.24
N ARG A 64 -13.70 14.27 32.87
CA ARG A 64 -12.52 13.46 33.21
C ARG A 64 -11.82 13.02 31.92
N SER A 65 -10.52 13.27 31.82
CA SER A 65 -9.69 12.77 30.73
C SER A 65 -9.68 11.24 30.75
N ALA A 66 -9.89 10.61 29.60
CA ALA A 66 -9.69 9.17 29.43
C ALA A 66 -8.19 8.79 29.45
N VAL A 67 -7.32 9.71 29.01
CA VAL A 67 -5.88 9.53 29.03
C VAL A 67 -5.38 9.64 30.47
N GLY A 68 -4.74 8.59 30.98
CA GLY A 68 -4.28 8.42 32.36
C GLY A 68 -5.34 7.92 33.36
N SER A 69 -6.52 7.53 32.88
CA SER A 69 -7.64 7.09 33.74
C SER A 69 -7.52 5.60 34.11
N PHE A 70 -8.10 5.17 35.24
CA PHE A 70 -8.24 3.75 35.56
C PHE A 70 -9.13 3.00 34.55
N PHE A 71 -10.00 3.72 33.84
CA PHE A 71 -10.81 3.20 32.74
C PHE A 71 -10.09 3.28 31.38
N GLU A 72 -8.85 3.76 31.34
CA GLU A 72 -8.05 3.72 30.14
C GLU A 72 -7.79 2.25 29.80
N ASP A 73 -8.27 1.81 28.64
CA ASP A 73 -7.99 0.48 28.13
C ASP A 73 -6.51 0.41 27.72
N LEU A 74 -5.67 0.04 28.69
CA LEU A 74 -4.25 -0.25 28.52
C LEU A 74 -4.01 -1.60 27.83
N SER A 75 -4.97 -2.13 27.05
CA SER A 75 -4.89 -3.41 26.31
C SER A 75 -3.68 -3.58 25.39
N LYS A 76 -2.85 -2.54 25.22
CA LYS A 76 -1.55 -2.61 24.54
C LYS A 76 -0.42 -3.20 25.40
N THR A 77 -0.63 -3.38 26.71
CA THR A 77 0.32 -4.13 27.54
C THR A 77 -0.14 -5.59 27.62
N PRO A 78 0.66 -6.56 27.13
CA PRO A 78 0.34 -7.97 27.32
C PRO A 78 0.20 -8.24 28.82
N GLY A 79 -0.92 -8.84 29.21
CA GLY A 79 -1.17 -9.22 30.60
C GLY A 79 -0.15 -10.23 31.14
N PRO A 80 -0.12 -10.49 32.45
CA PRO A 80 0.71 -11.55 33.00
C PRO A 80 0.39 -12.87 32.26
N CYS A 81 1.42 -13.57 31.78
CA CYS A 81 1.31 -14.78 30.95
C CYS A 81 0.90 -14.60 29.46
N ALA A 82 0.80 -13.38 28.92
CA ALA A 82 0.44 -13.15 27.51
C ALA A 82 1.62 -13.27 26.51
N TYR A 83 2.83 -13.57 26.98
CA TYR A 83 3.99 -13.76 26.11
C TYR A 83 4.03 -15.19 25.56
N HIS A 84 4.31 -15.34 24.25
CA HIS A 84 4.54 -16.64 23.64
C HIS A 84 5.90 -17.22 24.05
N ALA A 85 5.95 -18.54 24.22
CA ALA A 85 7.20 -19.25 24.43
C ALA A 85 8.08 -19.14 23.18
N VAL A 86 9.28 -18.56 23.33
CA VAL A 86 10.26 -18.38 22.26
C VAL A 86 11.12 -19.64 22.13
N ASN A 87 11.48 -20.03 20.90
CA ASN A 87 12.37 -21.16 20.65
C ASN A 87 13.75 -20.92 21.30
N THR A 88 14.19 -21.84 22.17
CA THR A 88 15.44 -21.73 22.92
C THR A 88 16.70 -21.77 22.04
N GLY A 89 16.61 -22.35 20.84
CA GLY A 89 17.70 -22.37 19.86
C GLY A 89 18.02 -21.01 19.23
N ILE A 90 17.24 -19.96 19.53
CA ILE A 90 17.52 -18.58 19.10
C ILE A 90 18.63 -17.95 19.95
N TYR A 91 18.70 -18.28 21.24
CA TYR A 91 19.63 -17.64 22.19
C TYR A 91 20.55 -18.64 22.91
N LYS A 92 20.30 -19.95 22.79
CA LYS A 92 21.18 -21.00 23.30
C LYS A 92 21.84 -21.75 22.14
N SER A 93 23.00 -22.33 22.41
CA SER A 93 23.63 -23.27 21.48
C SER A 93 22.66 -24.42 21.18
N ARG A 94 22.41 -24.65 19.88
CA ARG A 94 21.47 -25.65 19.37
C ARG A 94 22.21 -26.95 19.08
N ALA A 95 21.58 -28.07 19.41
CA ALA A 95 22.11 -29.39 19.05
C ALA A 95 22.15 -29.55 17.50
N PRO A 96 23.10 -30.36 16.97
CA PRO A 96 23.16 -30.62 15.53
C PRO A 96 21.87 -31.27 15.03
N GLN A 97 21.38 -30.82 13.87
CA GLN A 97 20.21 -31.38 13.22
C GLN A 97 20.62 -32.14 11.96
N PHE A 98 20.11 -33.36 11.83
CA PHE A 98 20.39 -34.23 10.70
C PHE A 98 19.10 -34.52 9.95
N SER A 99 19.17 -34.52 8.62
CA SER A 99 18.11 -35.02 7.74
C SER A 99 18.66 -36.22 6.95
N MET A 100 17.83 -37.23 6.74
CA MET A 100 18.15 -38.32 5.81
C MET A 100 17.63 -37.92 4.42
N LEU A 101 18.54 -37.79 3.46
CA LEU A 101 18.16 -37.66 2.05
C LEU A 101 17.61 -39.00 1.54
N ALA A 102 16.72 -38.93 0.55
CA ALA A 102 16.18 -40.13 -0.10
C ALA A 102 17.32 -40.98 -0.70
N ARG A 103 17.16 -42.31 -0.67
CA ARG A 103 18.12 -43.23 -1.28
C ARG A 103 18.20 -42.96 -2.78
N THR A 104 19.36 -42.52 -3.26
CA THR A 104 19.67 -42.52 -4.69
C THR A 104 19.81 -43.96 -5.16
N SER A 105 19.23 -44.29 -6.32
CA SER A 105 19.46 -45.58 -6.95
C SER A 105 20.95 -45.71 -7.28
N LEU A 106 21.54 -46.87 -6.98
CA LEU A 106 22.92 -47.18 -7.34
C LEU A 106 23.10 -47.01 -8.86
N PRO A 107 24.26 -46.51 -9.33
CA PRO A 107 24.57 -46.50 -10.76
C PRO A 107 24.41 -47.92 -11.31
N GLN A 108 23.54 -48.09 -12.30
CA GLN A 108 23.31 -49.39 -12.93
C GLN A 108 24.59 -49.79 -13.68
N ASP A 109 25.16 -50.93 -13.29
CA ASP A 109 26.33 -51.49 -13.96
C ASP A 109 25.94 -51.90 -15.39
N ASN A 110 26.43 -51.16 -16.38
CA ASN A 110 26.21 -51.42 -17.80
C ASN A 110 27.25 -52.41 -18.37
N THR A 111 28.03 -53.09 -17.52
CA THR A 111 29.01 -54.06 -17.97
C THR A 111 28.31 -55.26 -18.61
N LEU A 112 28.57 -55.46 -19.91
CA LEU A 112 28.13 -56.63 -20.66
C LEU A 112 28.90 -57.85 -20.19
N ASN A 113 28.37 -58.56 -19.20
CA ASN A 113 28.94 -59.81 -18.70
C ASN A 113 28.51 -60.96 -19.62
N PRO A 114 29.39 -61.49 -20.50
CA PRO A 114 29.03 -62.59 -21.39
C PRO A 114 28.62 -63.82 -20.57
N GLY A 115 27.53 -64.46 -20.97
CA GLY A 115 27.12 -65.73 -20.37
C GLY A 115 28.16 -66.84 -20.63
N PRO A 116 28.11 -67.96 -19.89
CA PRO A 116 29.09 -69.04 -19.99
C PRO A 116 29.25 -69.62 -21.42
N ALA A 117 28.20 -69.55 -22.25
CA ALA A 117 28.21 -69.98 -23.64
C ALA A 117 28.84 -68.97 -24.63
N ALA A 118 29.15 -67.75 -24.20
CA ALA A 118 29.74 -66.70 -25.04
C ALA A 118 31.28 -66.67 -24.98
N TYR A 119 31.91 -67.55 -24.19
CA TYR A 119 33.36 -67.72 -24.16
C TYR A 119 33.81 -68.65 -25.29
N ASN A 120 34.51 -68.11 -26.30
CA ASN A 120 35.15 -68.92 -27.35
C ASN A 120 36.53 -69.41 -26.87
N VAL A 121 36.61 -70.66 -26.43
CA VAL A 121 37.86 -71.31 -25.98
C VAL A 121 38.75 -71.73 -27.16
N ASP A 122 38.18 -71.92 -28.34
CA ASP A 122 38.87 -72.43 -29.53
C ASP A 122 39.70 -71.38 -30.28
N GLN A 123 39.75 -70.14 -29.79
CA GLN A 123 40.55 -69.10 -30.42
C GLN A 123 41.99 -69.14 -29.88
N PRO A 124 42.99 -69.60 -30.66
CA PRO A 124 44.35 -69.74 -30.18
C PRO A 124 44.95 -68.36 -29.92
N ARG A 125 45.02 -67.99 -28.65
CA ARG A 125 45.73 -66.80 -28.21
C ARG A 125 47.23 -67.12 -28.25
N LYS A 126 48.01 -66.44 -29.10
CA LYS A 126 49.47 -66.65 -29.17
C LYS A 126 50.09 -66.54 -27.77
N PRO A 127 50.71 -67.60 -27.22
CA PRO A 127 51.39 -67.50 -25.94
C PRO A 127 52.66 -66.66 -26.16
N ARG A 128 52.68 -65.43 -25.65
CA ARG A 128 53.95 -64.77 -25.38
C ARG A 128 54.54 -65.55 -24.21
N GLY A 129 55.54 -66.39 -24.47
CA GLY A 129 56.10 -67.32 -23.49
C GLY A 129 56.55 -66.58 -22.23
N TRP A 130 56.08 -67.03 -21.07
CA TRP A 130 56.60 -66.61 -19.78
C TRP A 130 57.90 -67.37 -19.50
N SER A 131 58.99 -66.65 -19.24
CA SER A 131 60.27 -67.22 -18.82
C SER A 131 60.47 -67.00 -17.32
N PHE A 132 60.74 -68.06 -16.56
CA PHE A 132 61.24 -67.97 -15.19
C PHE A 132 62.75 -68.27 -15.18
N GLY A 133 63.55 -67.21 -15.12
CA GLY A 133 65.01 -67.30 -15.07
C GLY A 133 65.63 -65.90 -14.97
N ILE A 134 66.71 -65.76 -14.21
CA ILE A 134 67.44 -64.50 -14.07
C ILE A 134 68.11 -64.19 -15.41
N ARG A 135 67.74 -63.06 -16.03
CA ARG A 135 68.38 -62.58 -17.25
C ARG A 135 69.69 -61.89 -16.91
N HIS A 136 70.80 -62.53 -17.25
CA HIS A 136 72.11 -61.88 -17.21
C HIS A 136 72.17 -60.82 -18.31
N SER A 137 72.76 -59.65 -18.02
CA SER A 137 72.88 -58.54 -18.95
C SER A 137 73.77 -58.89 -20.14
N ASP A 138 73.33 -58.53 -21.34
CA ASP A 138 74.10 -58.65 -22.58
C ASP A 138 75.26 -57.63 -22.60
N TYR A 139 76.38 -57.95 -21.98
CA TYR A 139 77.65 -57.28 -22.31
C TYR A 139 78.77 -58.30 -22.44
N VAL A 140 78.87 -58.81 -23.67
CA VAL A 140 80.03 -59.50 -24.22
C VAL A 140 81.22 -58.52 -24.24
N ALA A 141 82.25 -58.78 -23.44
CA ALA A 141 83.52 -58.09 -23.60
C ALA A 141 84.25 -58.64 -24.83
N ARG A 142 84.56 -57.78 -25.81
CA ARG A 142 85.45 -58.11 -26.94
C ARG A 142 86.88 -57.69 -26.61
N VAL A 143 87.81 -58.64 -26.58
CA VAL A 143 89.22 -58.39 -26.83
C VAL A 143 89.82 -59.57 -27.60
N PRO A 144 90.12 -59.44 -28.90
CA PRO A 144 91.06 -60.34 -29.56
C PRO A 144 92.50 -59.91 -29.26
N THR A 145 93.36 -60.92 -29.15
CA THR A 145 94.76 -60.91 -28.73
C THR A 145 95.74 -60.27 -29.72
N LYS A 146 96.79 -59.64 -29.17
CA LYS A 146 98.10 -59.18 -29.71
C LYS A 146 98.18 -58.75 -31.18
#